data_AF-A5ATK7-F1
#
_entry.id   AF-A5ATK7-F1
#
_cell.length_a   1.000
_cell.length_b   1.000
_cell.length_c   1.000
_cell.angle_alpha   90.00
_cell.angle_beta   90.00
_cell.angle_gamma   90.00
#
_symmetry.space_group_name_H-M   'P 1'
#
loop_
_entity.id
_entity.type
_entity.pdbx_description
1 polymer ?
#
loop_
_entity_poly.entity_id
_entity_poly.type
_entity_poly.pdbx_seq_one_letter_code
_entity_poly.pdbx_strand_id
1 'polypeptide(L)'
;MQPSNWVKVIANKIKRCKTDSFPGLILDLSTHKLMNLEFDNPERPECNNLLTIYQLMSGRTKEEVAQECQGMNWGVFKRILTDALIDHLHPIQVRYEEIMSDSAYLDRLLAEGATKAADIADATLNNVYQAMGFLRR
;
A
#
# COMPACT_ATOMS: atom_id res chain seq x y z
N MET A 1 13.49 -16.65 -13.37
CA MET A 1 13.07 -16.83 -11.97
C MET A 1 11.54 -16.86 -11.93
N GLN A 2 10.95 -17.83 -11.21
CA GLN A 2 9.50 -17.78 -10.97
C GLN A 2 9.18 -16.53 -10.13
N PRO A 3 8.10 -15.79 -10.42
CA PRO A 3 7.70 -14.67 -9.58
C PRO A 3 7.48 -15.19 -8.15
N SER A 4 8.04 -14.48 -7.17
CA SER A 4 7.81 -14.72 -5.74
C SER A 4 6.30 -14.83 -5.48
N ASN A 5 5.92 -15.66 -4.49
CA ASN A 5 4.52 -15.97 -4.22
C ASN A 5 3.65 -14.71 -4.06
N TRP A 6 4.19 -13.65 -3.47
CA TRP A 6 3.49 -12.39 -3.25
C TRP A 6 3.10 -11.65 -4.54
N VAL A 7 3.94 -11.71 -5.59
CA VAL A 7 3.64 -11.09 -6.90
C VAL A 7 2.38 -11.70 -7.51
N LYS A 8 2.28 -13.03 -7.47
CA LYS A 8 1.11 -13.77 -7.97
C LYS A 8 -0.14 -13.43 -7.16
N VAL A 9 0.00 -13.27 -5.85
CA VAL A 9 -1.10 -12.89 -4.95
C VAL A 9 -1.62 -11.49 -5.29
N ILE A 10 -0.75 -10.50 -5.50
CA ILE A 10 -1.15 -9.14 -5.89
C ILE A 10 -1.88 -9.17 -7.22
N ALA A 11 -1.30 -9.78 -8.25
CA ALA A 11 -1.90 -9.86 -9.57
C ALA A 11 -3.31 -10.49 -9.52
N ASN A 12 -3.49 -11.55 -8.73
CA ASN A 12 -4.80 -12.20 -8.55
C ASN A 12 -5.80 -11.31 -7.81
N LYS A 13 -5.38 -10.56 -6.78
CA LYS A 13 -6.23 -9.62 -6.05
C LYS A 13 -6.68 -8.46 -6.94
N ILE A 14 -5.77 -7.84 -7.69
CA ILE A 14 -6.09 -6.73 -8.60
C ILE A 14 -6.99 -7.21 -9.75
N LYS A 15 -6.71 -8.39 -10.31
CA LYS A 15 -7.58 -8.99 -11.34
C LYS A 15 -9.04 -9.10 -10.86
N ARG A 16 -9.25 -9.49 -9.61
CA ARG A 16 -10.57 -9.70 -8.99
C ARG A 16 -11.15 -8.45 -8.28
N CYS A 17 -10.45 -7.32 -8.27
CA CYS A 17 -10.94 -6.14 -7.58
C CYS A 17 -12.25 -5.64 -8.21
N LYS A 18 -13.14 -5.11 -7.38
CA LYS A 18 -14.41 -4.53 -7.81
C LYS A 18 -14.13 -3.31 -8.68
N THR A 19 -14.98 -3.11 -9.67
CA THR A 19 -14.95 -1.97 -10.60
C THR A 19 -16.38 -1.52 -10.85
N ASP A 20 -16.56 -0.22 -11.05
CA ASP A 20 -17.87 0.33 -11.39
C ASP A 20 -18.32 -0.20 -12.76
N SER A 21 -19.52 -0.77 -12.80
CA SER A 21 -20.17 -1.18 -14.03
C SER A 21 -20.99 0.00 -14.54
N PHE A 22 -20.37 0.88 -15.31
CA PHE A 22 -21.08 1.99 -15.94
C PHE A 22 -21.58 1.55 -17.32
N PRO A 23 -22.89 1.58 -17.59
CA PRO A 23 -23.43 1.29 -18.90
C PRO A 23 -23.11 2.47 -19.84
N GLY A 24 -21.92 2.44 -20.43
CA GLY A 24 -21.53 3.41 -21.43
C GLY A 24 -20.04 3.68 -21.42
N LEU A 25 -19.36 3.14 -22.43
CA LEU A 25 -18.64 4.03 -23.34
C LEU A 25 -19.64 5.10 -23.79
N ILE A 26 -19.85 6.15 -23.00
CA ILE A 26 -20.56 7.31 -23.51
C ILE A 26 -19.57 7.92 -24.49
N LEU A 27 -19.79 7.62 -25.78
CA LEU A 27 -19.42 8.55 -26.82
C LEU A 27 -20.15 9.84 -26.46
N ASP A 28 -19.48 10.76 -25.79
CA ASP A 28 -20.02 12.10 -25.72
C ASP A 28 -20.06 12.60 -27.16
N LEU A 29 -21.24 12.59 -27.77
CA LEU A 29 -21.44 13.01 -29.15
C LEU A 29 -21.00 14.47 -29.36
N SER A 30 -20.91 15.27 -28.29
CA SER A 30 -20.43 16.65 -28.33
C SER A 30 -18.91 16.78 -28.28
N THR A 31 -18.19 15.87 -27.60
CA THR A 31 -16.72 15.95 -27.46
C THR A 31 -15.92 14.80 -28.09
N HIS A 32 -16.60 13.78 -28.63
CA HIS A 32 -16.02 12.57 -29.22
C HIS A 32 -14.97 11.88 -28.31
N LYS A 33 -15.08 12.06 -26.99
CA LYS A 33 -14.04 11.66 -26.03
C LYS A 33 -14.43 10.39 -25.28
N LEU A 34 -13.59 9.35 -25.40
CA LEU A 34 -13.68 8.12 -24.61
C LEU A 34 -13.22 8.42 -23.16
N MET A 35 -14.13 8.81 -22.28
CA MET A 35 -13.81 9.03 -20.86
C MET A 35 -14.14 7.78 -20.04
N ASN A 36 -13.15 6.90 -19.87
CA ASN A 36 -13.40 5.60 -19.25
C ASN A 36 -12.94 5.52 -17.79
N LEU A 37 -11.95 6.32 -17.37
CA LEU A 37 -11.44 6.38 -16.00
C LEU A 37 -11.27 7.85 -15.59
N GLU A 38 -11.85 8.22 -14.45
CA GLU A 38 -11.85 9.59 -13.95
C GLU A 38 -11.82 9.62 -12.42
N PHE A 39 -11.30 10.71 -11.86
CA PHE A 39 -11.36 10.99 -10.44
C PHE A 39 -12.66 11.71 -10.08
N ASP A 40 -12.99 11.70 -8.78
CA ASP A 40 -14.04 12.52 -8.15
C ASP A 40 -15.48 12.34 -8.67
N ASN A 41 -15.74 11.33 -9.49
CA ASN A 41 -17.12 10.97 -9.84
C ASN A 41 -17.76 10.18 -8.66
N PRO A 42 -18.76 10.74 -7.97
CA PRO A 42 -19.40 10.08 -6.82
C PRO A 42 -20.15 8.79 -7.19
N GLU A 43 -20.58 8.67 -8.46
CA GLU A 43 -21.22 7.46 -8.99
C GLU A 43 -20.21 6.36 -9.33
N ARG A 44 -18.90 6.67 -9.27
CA ARG A 44 -17.81 5.76 -9.61
C ARG A 44 -16.75 5.70 -8.50
N PRO A 45 -17.13 5.28 -7.29
CA PRO A 45 -16.22 5.24 -6.14
C PRO A 45 -15.06 4.26 -6.34
N GLU A 46 -15.24 3.15 -7.07
CA GLU A 46 -14.17 2.19 -7.31
C GLU A 46 -13.12 2.74 -8.27
N CYS A 47 -13.52 3.55 -9.25
CA CYS A 47 -12.62 4.32 -10.12
C CYS A 47 -11.75 5.28 -9.32
N ASN A 48 -12.36 6.06 -8.43
CA ASN A 48 -11.60 6.98 -7.59
C ASN A 48 -10.62 6.23 -6.68
N ASN A 49 -11.06 5.14 -6.04
CA ASN A 49 -10.22 4.30 -5.20
C ASN A 49 -9.00 3.74 -5.95
N LEU A 50 -9.23 3.10 -7.11
CA LEU A 50 -8.16 2.44 -7.85
C LEU A 50 -7.18 3.43 -8.49
N LEU A 51 -7.66 4.57 -8.99
CA LEU A 51 -6.79 5.64 -9.49
C LEU A 51 -5.98 6.29 -8.37
N THR A 52 -6.55 6.43 -7.17
CA THR A 52 -5.84 6.93 -5.99
C THR A 52 -4.73 5.98 -5.56
N ILE A 53 -4.99 4.67 -5.56
CA ILE A 53 -3.93 3.67 -5.29
C ILE A 53 -2.82 3.79 -6.33
N TYR A 54 -3.16 3.87 -7.61
CA TYR A 54 -2.15 4.02 -8.67
C TYR A 54 -1.33 5.30 -8.52
N GLN A 55 -1.97 6.42 -8.17
CA GLN A 55 -1.30 7.69 -7.85
C GLN A 55 -0.27 7.51 -6.74
N LEU A 56 -0.66 6.91 -5.60
CA LEU A 56 0.22 6.72 -4.45
C LEU A 56 1.41 5.80 -4.78
N MET A 57 1.18 4.75 -5.59
CA MET A 57 2.24 3.80 -5.94
C MET A 57 3.22 4.35 -6.99
N SER A 58 2.70 5.14 -7.94
CA SER A 58 3.52 5.76 -9.01
C SER A 58 4.22 7.05 -8.59
N GLY A 59 3.77 7.69 -7.49
CA GLY A 59 4.28 8.98 -7.03
C GLY A 59 3.93 10.16 -7.93
N ARG A 60 3.00 9.96 -8.88
CA ARG A 60 2.55 10.97 -9.85
C ARG A 60 1.45 11.84 -9.27
N THR A 61 1.23 13.02 -9.86
CA THR A 61 0.12 13.87 -9.45
C THR A 61 -1.22 13.32 -9.94
N LYS A 62 -2.32 13.86 -9.40
CA LYS A 62 -3.68 13.50 -9.83
C LYS A 62 -3.90 13.77 -11.31
N GLU A 63 -3.40 14.90 -11.78
CA GLU A 63 -3.53 15.37 -13.16
C GLU A 63 -2.78 14.45 -14.13
N GLU A 64 -1.54 14.08 -13.77
CA GLU A 64 -0.73 13.15 -14.55
C GLU A 64 -1.39 11.78 -14.68
N VAL A 65 -1.90 11.25 -13.57
CA VAL A 65 -2.63 9.97 -13.55
C VAL A 65 -3.92 10.06 -14.37
N ALA A 66 -4.70 11.13 -14.22
CA ALA A 66 -5.94 11.32 -14.96
C ALA A 66 -5.69 11.39 -16.47
N GLN A 67 -4.61 12.06 -16.88
CA GLN A 67 -4.21 12.18 -18.27
C GLN A 67 -3.69 10.86 -18.84
N GLU A 68 -2.85 10.15 -18.10
CA GLU A 68 -2.32 8.84 -18.51
C GLU A 68 -3.43 7.79 -18.63
N CYS A 69 -4.32 7.71 -17.65
CA CYS A 69 -5.38 6.72 -17.60
C CYS A 69 -6.56 7.07 -18.50
N GLN A 70 -6.54 8.26 -19.13
CA GLN A 70 -7.60 8.73 -19.98
C GLN A 70 -7.80 7.77 -21.17
N GLY A 71 -9.02 7.29 -21.35
CA GLY A 71 -9.37 6.35 -22.43
C GLY A 71 -8.93 4.90 -22.22
N MET A 72 -8.23 4.58 -21.12
CA MET A 72 -7.92 3.18 -20.80
C MET A 72 -9.19 2.43 -20.37
N ASN A 73 -9.26 1.13 -20.71
CA ASN A 73 -10.24 0.23 -20.13
C ASN A 73 -9.70 -0.42 -18.85
N TRP A 74 -10.59 -1.00 -18.06
CA TRP A 74 -10.24 -1.67 -16.80
C TRP A 74 -9.21 -2.79 -16.94
N GLY A 75 -9.20 -3.53 -18.04
CA GLY A 75 -8.25 -4.63 -18.25
C GLY A 75 -6.82 -4.13 -18.40
N VAL A 76 -6.63 -3.08 -19.19
CA VAL A 76 -5.33 -2.41 -19.37
C VAL A 76 -4.90 -1.75 -18.06
N PHE A 77 -5.79 -0.99 -17.43
CA PHE A 77 -5.49 -0.26 -16.20
C PHE A 77 -5.12 -1.20 -15.04
N LYS A 78 -5.85 -2.30 -14.84
CA LYS A 78 -5.52 -3.28 -13.78
C LYS A 78 -4.14 -3.89 -13.94
N ARG A 79 -3.65 -4.06 -15.18
CA ARG A 79 -2.30 -4.54 -15.44
C ARG A 79 -1.27 -3.48 -15.02
N ILE A 80 -1.44 -2.24 -15.46
CA ILE A 80 -0.54 -1.12 -15.11
C ILE A 80 -0.51 -0.91 -13.59
N LEU A 81 -1.67 -0.93 -12.92
CA LEU A 81 -1.77 -0.85 -11.47
C LEU A 81 -1.05 -2.01 -10.77
N THR A 82 -1.14 -3.23 -11.32
CA THR A 82 -0.44 -4.41 -10.77
C THR A 82 1.07 -4.21 -10.85
N ASP A 83 1.56 -3.76 -12.01
CA ASP A 83 2.99 -3.53 -12.22
C ASP A 83 3.51 -2.43 -11.27
N ALA A 84 2.81 -1.30 -11.17
CA ALA A 84 3.15 -0.22 -10.25
C ALA A 84 3.17 -0.66 -8.78
N LEU A 85 2.21 -1.49 -8.35
CA LEU A 85 2.20 -2.07 -7.00
C LEU A 85 3.40 -2.99 -6.75
N ILE A 86 3.76 -3.82 -7.73
CA ILE A 86 4.91 -4.73 -7.63
C ILE A 86 6.19 -3.92 -7.52
N ASP A 87 6.38 -2.94 -8.40
CA ASP A 87 7.58 -2.11 -8.43
C ASP A 87 7.74 -1.32 -7.12
N HIS A 88 6.65 -0.76 -6.60
CA HIS A 88 6.66 -0.04 -5.33
C HIS A 88 6.99 -0.94 -4.13
N LEU A 89 6.43 -2.15 -4.07
CA LEU A 89 6.63 -3.08 -2.95
C LEU A 89 7.94 -3.86 -3.05
N HIS A 90 8.54 -3.98 -4.23
CA HIS A 90 9.78 -4.73 -4.45
C HIS A 90 10.93 -4.32 -3.51
N PRO A 91 11.32 -3.02 -3.40
CA PRO A 91 12.40 -2.63 -2.49
C PRO A 91 12.09 -2.94 -1.01
N ILE A 92 10.82 -2.87 -0.60
CA ILE A 92 10.39 -3.21 0.76
C ILE A 92 10.55 -4.72 1.00
N GLN A 93 10.16 -5.54 0.02
CA GLN A 93 10.30 -7.00 0.09
C GLN A 93 11.77 -7.42 0.11
N VAL A 94 12.63 -6.79 -0.72
CA VAL A 94 14.08 -7.01 -0.69
C VAL A 94 14.64 -6.68 0.69
N ARG A 95 14.29 -5.51 1.24
CA ARG A 95 14.77 -5.10 2.57
C ARG A 95 14.26 -6.01 3.69
N TYR A 96 13.03 -6.49 3.59
CA TYR A 96 12.46 -7.45 4.51
C TYR A 96 13.27 -8.77 4.50
N GLU A 97 13.52 -9.34 3.33
CA GLU A 97 14.29 -10.58 3.18
C GLU A 97 15.73 -10.41 3.68
N GLU A 98 16.39 -9.28 3.37
CA GLU A 98 17.72 -8.95 3.90
C GLU A 98 17.74 -9.00 5.44
N ILE A 99 16.81 -8.31 6.10
CA ILE A 99 16.74 -8.25 7.57
C ILE A 99 16.41 -9.62 8.16
N MET A 100 15.43 -10.32 7.58
CA MET A 100 14.98 -11.63 8.08
C MET A 100 16.02 -12.73 7.89
N SER A 101 16.90 -12.59 6.89
CA SER A 101 17.99 -13.53 6.64
C SER A 101 19.17 -13.38 7.61
N ASP A 102 19.31 -12.22 8.27
CA ASP A 102 20.35 -11.94 9.26
C ASP A 102 19.80 -12.02 10.68
N SER A 103 19.70 -13.25 11.21
CA SER A 103 19.19 -13.49 12.56
C SER A 103 20.05 -12.82 13.64
N ALA A 104 21.37 -12.74 13.45
CA ALA A 104 22.28 -12.15 14.43
C ALA A 104 22.14 -10.62 14.50
N TYR A 105 21.87 -9.96 13.38
CA TYR A 105 21.47 -8.55 13.38
C TYR A 105 20.12 -8.37 14.08
N LEU A 106 19.14 -9.22 13.79
CA LEU A 106 17.81 -9.12 14.39
C LEU A 106 17.84 -9.29 15.93
N ASP A 107 18.56 -10.29 16.43
CA ASP A 107 18.71 -10.53 17.87
C ASP A 107 19.36 -9.35 18.60
N ARG A 108 20.40 -8.75 17.99
CA ARG A 108 21.05 -7.54 18.54
C ARG A 108 20.06 -6.37 18.59
N LEU A 109 19.34 -6.13 17.50
CA LEU A 109 18.37 -5.05 17.42
C LEU A 109 17.24 -5.22 18.46
N LEU A 110 16.76 -6.45 18.65
CA LEU A 110 15.74 -6.78 19.66
C LEU A 110 16.28 -6.58 21.09
N ALA A 111 17.52 -7.00 21.37
CA ALA A 111 18.14 -6.80 22.67
C ALA A 111 18.28 -5.30 23.01
N GLU A 112 18.76 -4.49 22.06
CA GLU A 112 18.85 -3.03 22.22
C GLU A 112 17.46 -2.38 22.44
N GLY A 113 16.46 -2.81 21.68
CA GLY A 113 15.08 -2.36 21.82
C GLY A 113 14.51 -2.71 23.19
N ALA A 114 14.78 -3.93 23.68
CA ALA A 114 14.34 -4.40 24.99
C ALA A 114 14.97 -3.57 26.12
N THR A 115 16.26 -3.24 26.05
CA THR A 115 16.91 -2.35 27.03
C THR A 115 16.25 -0.98 27.07
N LYS A 116 16.07 -0.33 25.91
CA LYS A 116 15.44 1.00 25.83
C LYS A 116 14.00 1.00 26.36
N ALA A 117 13.25 -0.06 26.05
CA ALA A 117 11.88 -0.21 26.55
C ALA A 117 11.85 -0.45 28.06
N ALA A 118 12.77 -1.27 28.58
CA ALA A 118 12.90 -1.54 30.02
C ALA A 118 13.21 -0.26 30.81
N ASP A 119 14.10 0.60 30.33
CA ASP A 119 14.43 1.86 31.00
C ASP A 119 13.19 2.75 31.22
N ILE A 120 12.32 2.85 30.20
CA ILE A 120 11.08 3.63 30.26
C ILE A 120 10.05 2.94 31.17
N ALA A 121 9.91 1.62 31.03
CA ALA A 121 8.96 0.83 31.81
C ALA A 121 9.32 0.83 33.30
N ASP A 122 10.59 0.72 33.63
CA ASP A 122 11.11 0.71 34.99
C ASP A 122 10.85 2.01 35.71
N ALA A 123 10.99 3.16 35.04
CA ALA A 123 10.63 4.45 35.61
C ALA A 123 9.14 4.50 36.01
N THR A 124 8.26 4.03 35.13
CA THR A 124 6.82 3.95 35.42
C THR A 124 6.53 2.98 36.56
N LEU A 125 7.17 1.81 36.54
CA LEU A 125 7.00 0.77 37.54
C LEU A 125 7.48 1.27 38.92
N ASN A 126 8.61 1.96 38.99
CA ASN A 126 9.11 2.60 40.21
C ASN A 126 8.07 3.51 40.87
N ASN A 127 7.42 4.37 40.08
CA ASN A 127 6.40 5.28 40.58
C ASN A 127 5.21 4.51 41.17
N VAL A 128 4.79 3.41 40.53
CA VAL A 128 3.73 2.54 41.04
C VAL A 128 4.14 1.87 42.35
N TYR A 129 5.36 1.31 42.43
CA TYR A 129 5.87 0.70 43.66
C TYR A 129 5.92 1.71 44.81
N GLN A 130 6.39 2.93 44.57
CA GLN A 130 6.42 4.00 45.56
C GLN A 130 5.02 4.40 46.02
N ALA A 131 4.09 4.59 45.09
CA ALA A 131 2.71 4.97 45.40
C ALA A 131 1.98 3.90 46.24
N MET A 132 2.27 2.62 45.98
CA MET A 132 1.67 1.49 46.69
C MET A 132 2.41 1.12 47.99
N GLY A 133 3.56 1.71 48.26
CA GLY A 133 4.39 1.39 49.44
C GLY A 133 5.10 0.03 49.35
N PHE A 134 5.28 -0.51 48.15
CA PHE A 134 5.98 -1.78 47.94
C PHE A 134 7.50 -1.56 47.80
N LEU A 135 8.28 -2.45 48.42
CA LEU A 135 9.72 -2.54 48.18
C LEU A 135 9.97 -3.14 46.80
N ARG A 136 10.77 -2.44 45.99
CA ARG A 136 11.22 -2.96 44.69
C ARG A 136 12.22 -4.10 44.91
N ARG A 137 12.15 -5.10 44.03
CA ARG A 137 13.07 -6.24 43.99
C ARG A 137 14.39 -5.88 43.34
#